data_AF-V6LMW2-F1
#
_entry.id   AF-V6LMW2-F1
#
_cell.length_a   1.000
_cell.length_b   1.000
_cell.length_c   1.000
_cell.angle_alpha   90.00
_cell.angle_beta   90.00
_cell.angle_gamma   90.00
#
_symmetry.space_group_name_H-M   'P 1'
#
loop_
_entity.id
_entity.type
_entity.pdbx_description
1 polymer ?
#
loop_
_entity_poly.entity_id
_entity_poly.type
_entity_poly.pdbx_seq_one_letter_code
_entity_poly.pdbx_strand_id
1 'polypeptide(L)'
;MIKFALASFAITIVSTLVVAIVFDNAAYLPSISEAGANMGYPIYSIGGTISACLLFLGISQFALQTTSSSSYLQCLTIITTAIMCTAFIYQCIVKIDLAASSCPHRTAAGIFFILSYIVSFFIALIDEQKTQRKTTLRISCAITIVFLIILQGKIFDQWNNTNSVSKKTLDNDDIFITKFSLIQYALVFCLFLLLGSILI
;
A
#
# COMPACT_ATOMS: atom_id res chain seq x y z
N MET A 1 -1.25 -4.42 17.90
CA MET A 1 -1.30 -5.20 16.64
C MET A 1 -0.93 -4.39 15.41
N ILE A 2 -1.48 -3.17 15.22
CA ILE A 2 -1.15 -2.32 14.05
C ILE A 2 0.36 -2.05 13.89
N LYS A 3 1.10 -1.78 14.99
CA LYS A 3 2.58 -1.64 14.98
C LYS A 3 3.28 -2.84 14.34
N PHE A 4 2.88 -4.04 14.76
CA PHE A 4 3.43 -5.29 14.25
C PHE A 4 3.05 -5.54 12.80
N ALA A 5 1.82 -5.19 12.39
CA ALA A 5 1.39 -5.28 11.00
C ALA A 5 2.27 -4.41 10.07
N LEU A 6 2.50 -3.15 10.45
CA LEU A 6 3.32 -2.22 9.66
C LEU A 6 4.79 -2.64 9.61
N ALA A 7 5.35 -3.09 10.74
CA ALA A 7 6.72 -3.60 10.80
C ALA A 7 6.90 -4.86 9.94
N SER A 8 5.97 -5.82 10.05
CA SER A 8 5.95 -7.04 9.23
C SER A 8 5.89 -6.69 7.73
N PHE A 9 5.06 -5.72 7.36
CA PHE A 9 4.95 -5.32 5.96
C PHE A 9 6.24 -4.65 5.45
N ALA A 10 6.85 -3.77 6.24
CA ALA A 10 8.14 -3.15 5.90
C ALA A 10 9.25 -4.20 5.70
N ILE A 11 9.35 -5.17 6.62
CA ILE A 11 10.32 -6.28 6.51
C ILE A 11 10.07 -7.09 5.25
N THR A 12 8.79 -7.37 4.92
CA THR A 12 8.41 -8.11 3.72
C THR A 12 8.87 -7.37 2.45
N ILE A 13 8.60 -6.07 2.34
CA ILE A 13 8.99 -5.25 1.19
C ILE A 13 10.52 -5.23 1.05
N VAL A 14 11.25 -4.94 2.12
CA VAL A 14 12.71 -4.86 2.10
C VAL A 14 13.32 -6.21 1.71
N SER A 15 12.83 -7.31 2.30
CA SER A 15 13.32 -8.66 2.01
C SER A 15 13.06 -9.06 0.55
N THR A 16 11.86 -8.78 0.05
CA THR A 16 11.49 -9.07 -1.35
C THR A 16 12.38 -8.26 -2.32
N LEU A 17 12.64 -7.00 -2.01
CA LEU A 17 13.49 -6.13 -2.82
C LEU A 17 14.95 -6.58 -2.82
N VAL A 18 15.50 -6.95 -1.65
CA VAL A 18 16.86 -7.50 -1.55
C VAL A 18 16.99 -8.77 -2.38
N VAL A 19 15.97 -9.65 -2.35
CA VAL A 19 15.97 -10.84 -3.19
C VAL A 19 16.02 -10.49 -4.67
N ALA A 20 15.19 -9.54 -5.12
CA ALA A 20 15.17 -9.12 -6.51
C ALA A 20 16.48 -8.46 -6.97
N ILE A 21 17.09 -7.59 -6.15
CA ILE A 21 18.33 -6.91 -6.54
C ILE A 21 19.52 -7.88 -6.56
N VAL A 22 19.65 -8.70 -5.51
CA VAL A 22 20.85 -9.54 -5.31
C VAL A 22 20.78 -10.83 -6.11
N PHE A 23 19.62 -11.48 -6.15
CA PHE A 23 19.49 -12.82 -6.73
C PHE A 23 18.90 -12.81 -8.14
N ASP A 24 17.99 -11.87 -8.45
CA ASP A 24 17.50 -11.69 -9.82
C ASP A 24 18.42 -10.76 -10.68
N ASN A 25 19.51 -10.23 -10.09
CA ASN A 25 20.45 -9.30 -10.73
C ASN A 25 19.76 -8.12 -11.43
N ALA A 26 18.74 -7.53 -10.80
CA ALA A 26 18.02 -6.40 -11.37
C ALA A 26 18.96 -5.21 -11.64
N ALA A 27 18.99 -4.73 -12.89
CA ALA A 27 19.81 -3.58 -13.30
C ALA A 27 19.26 -2.22 -12.80
N TYR A 28 18.00 -2.22 -12.34
CA TYR A 28 17.26 -1.07 -11.84
C TYR A 28 16.60 -1.40 -10.50
N LEU A 29 15.96 -0.39 -9.89
CA LEU A 29 15.14 -0.60 -8.70
C LEU A 29 13.75 -1.11 -9.12
N PRO A 30 13.40 -2.40 -8.91
CA PRO A 30 12.10 -2.93 -9.32
C PRO A 30 10.98 -2.38 -8.45
N SER A 31 9.74 -2.41 -8.94
CA SER A 31 8.58 -2.10 -8.10
C SER A 31 8.32 -3.21 -7.08
N ILE A 32 7.53 -2.92 -6.03
CA ILE A 32 7.13 -3.94 -5.03
C ILE A 32 6.45 -5.14 -5.72
N SER A 33 5.49 -4.86 -6.61
CA SER A 33 4.74 -5.91 -7.31
C SER A 33 5.61 -6.74 -8.23
N GLU A 34 6.62 -6.12 -8.84
CA GLU A 34 7.58 -6.77 -9.74
C GLU A 34 8.60 -7.62 -8.98
N ALA A 35 9.19 -7.07 -7.91
CA ALA A 35 10.05 -7.83 -7.01
C ALA A 35 9.30 -9.03 -6.41
N GLY A 36 8.00 -8.85 -6.16
CA GLY A 36 7.09 -9.90 -5.73
C GLY A 36 6.64 -10.85 -6.84
N ALA A 37 6.95 -10.65 -8.13
CA ALA A 37 6.55 -11.57 -9.20
C ALA A 37 7.55 -12.73 -9.40
N ASN A 38 8.82 -12.47 -9.07
CA ASN A 38 9.97 -13.32 -9.37
C ASN A 38 10.38 -14.18 -8.17
N MET A 39 11.68 -14.31 -7.89
CA MET A 39 12.19 -15.15 -6.80
C MET A 39 11.73 -14.68 -5.41
N GLY A 40 11.42 -13.39 -5.27
CA GLY A 40 10.86 -12.83 -4.04
C GLY A 40 9.40 -13.22 -3.74
N TYR A 41 8.69 -13.88 -4.68
CA TYR A 41 7.26 -14.14 -4.55
C TYR A 41 6.85 -14.87 -3.26
N PRO A 42 7.51 -15.95 -2.80
CA PRO A 42 7.10 -16.63 -1.58
C PRO A 42 7.15 -15.72 -0.34
N ILE A 43 8.20 -14.88 -0.25
CA ILE A 43 8.37 -13.91 0.84
C ILE A 43 7.28 -12.86 0.77
N TYR A 44 7.07 -12.28 -0.43
CA TYR A 44 6.04 -11.28 -0.66
C TYR A 44 4.63 -11.82 -0.32
N SER A 45 4.32 -13.03 -0.78
CA SER A 45 3.02 -13.66 -0.61
C SER A 45 2.71 -13.96 0.86
N ILE A 46 3.63 -14.64 1.55
CA ILE A 46 3.45 -15.03 2.96
C ILE A 46 3.50 -13.79 3.86
N GLY A 47 4.53 -12.97 3.72
CA GLY A 47 4.73 -11.79 4.55
C GLY A 47 3.64 -10.74 4.35
N GLY A 48 3.21 -10.53 3.12
CA GLY A 48 2.11 -9.62 2.78
C GLY A 48 0.77 -10.10 3.35
N THR A 49 0.48 -11.40 3.21
CA THR A 49 -0.74 -12.01 3.76
C THR A 49 -0.79 -11.91 5.29
N ILE A 50 0.29 -12.25 5.98
CA ILE A 50 0.38 -12.12 7.45
C ILE A 50 0.17 -10.66 7.87
N SER A 51 0.81 -9.72 7.17
CA SER A 51 0.70 -8.29 7.46
C SER A 51 -0.73 -7.78 7.27
N ALA A 52 -1.42 -8.22 6.22
CA ALA A 52 -2.82 -7.87 5.95
C ALA A 52 -3.76 -8.38 7.04
N CYS A 53 -3.58 -9.62 7.50
CA CYS A 53 -4.35 -10.20 8.60
C CYS A 53 -4.13 -9.44 9.91
N LEU A 54 -2.87 -9.13 10.24
CA LEU A 54 -2.54 -8.34 11.43
C LEU A 54 -3.11 -6.92 11.37
N LEU A 55 -3.12 -6.32 10.18
CA LEU A 55 -3.70 -4.99 9.96
C LEU A 55 -5.21 -5.01 10.17
N PHE A 56 -5.90 -6.01 9.62
CA PHE A 56 -7.35 -6.18 9.81
C PHE A 56 -7.71 -6.32 11.29
N LEU A 57 -7.03 -7.22 12.00
CA LEU A 57 -7.26 -7.43 13.43
C LEU A 57 -6.95 -6.17 14.24
N GLY A 58 -5.85 -5.49 13.92
CA GLY A 58 -5.45 -4.27 14.62
C GLY A 58 -6.42 -3.11 14.46
N ILE A 59 -6.88 -2.84 13.24
CA ILE A 59 -7.84 -1.76 12.98
C ILE A 59 -9.23 -2.11 13.53
N SER A 60 -9.66 -3.37 13.39
CA SER A 60 -10.96 -3.81 13.92
C SER A 60 -11.00 -3.71 15.44
N GLN A 61 -9.93 -4.13 16.12
CA GLN A 61 -9.81 -3.97 17.57
C GLN A 61 -9.84 -2.50 17.97
N PHE A 62 -9.10 -1.64 17.26
CA PHE A 62 -9.12 -0.19 17.51
C PHE A 62 -10.54 0.41 17.37
N ALA A 63 -11.25 0.06 16.29
CA ALA A 63 -12.60 0.54 16.04
C ALA A 63 -13.56 0.12 17.16
N LEU A 64 -13.54 -1.15 17.57
CA LEU A 64 -14.41 -1.68 18.63
C LEU A 64 -14.09 -1.14 20.02
N GLN A 65 -12.83 -0.82 20.31
CA GLN A 65 -12.41 -0.29 21.61
C GLN A 65 -12.72 1.20 21.77
N THR A 66 -13.02 1.92 20.68
CA THR A 66 -13.29 3.36 20.73
C THR A 66 -14.77 3.61 21.03
N THR A 67 -15.12 3.60 22.32
CA THR A 67 -16.49 3.66 22.87
C THR A 67 -17.26 4.94 22.57
N SER A 68 -16.56 5.98 22.17
CA SER A 68 -17.12 7.31 21.94
C SER A 68 -17.63 7.51 20.50
N SER A 69 -17.25 6.61 19.59
CA SER A 69 -17.68 6.61 18.19
C SER A 69 -19.02 5.91 17.98
N SER A 70 -19.78 6.32 16.96
CA SER A 70 -21.03 5.65 16.63
C SER A 70 -20.80 4.23 16.12
N SER A 71 -21.63 3.27 16.53
CA SER A 71 -21.53 1.87 16.10
C SER A 71 -21.57 1.72 14.57
N TYR A 72 -22.27 2.62 13.89
CA TYR A 72 -22.29 2.67 12.43
C TYR A 72 -20.90 2.94 11.83
N LEU A 73 -20.17 3.92 12.38
CA LEU A 73 -18.83 4.27 11.89
C LEU A 73 -17.81 3.16 12.20
N GLN A 74 -17.95 2.48 13.34
CA GLN A 74 -17.15 1.30 13.67
C GLN A 74 -17.39 0.17 12.65
N CYS A 75 -18.65 -0.15 12.34
CA CYS A 75 -19.01 -1.16 11.35
C CYS A 75 -18.47 -0.80 9.96
N LEU A 76 -18.63 0.45 9.50
CA LEU A 76 -18.06 0.91 8.24
C LEU A 76 -16.54 0.75 8.22
N THR A 77 -15.85 1.09 9.31
CA THR A 77 -14.40 0.96 9.40
C THR A 77 -13.98 -0.50 9.26
N ILE A 78 -14.65 -1.42 9.96
CA ILE A 78 -14.35 -2.86 9.91
C ILE A 78 -14.60 -3.44 8.52
N ILE A 79 -15.77 -3.16 7.92
CA ILE A 79 -16.12 -3.65 6.58
C ILE A 79 -15.13 -3.13 5.54
N THR A 80 -14.84 -1.82 5.56
CA THR A 80 -13.90 -1.20 4.62
C THR A 80 -12.50 -1.79 4.79
N THR A 81 -12.06 -2.01 6.04
CA THR A 81 -10.78 -2.64 6.35
C THR A 81 -10.75 -4.10 5.86
N ALA A 82 -11.84 -4.86 6.00
CA ALA A 82 -11.92 -6.22 5.51
C ALA A 82 -11.74 -6.28 3.98
N ILE A 83 -12.42 -5.41 3.23
CA ILE A 83 -12.31 -5.35 1.78
C ILE A 83 -10.90 -4.90 1.36
N MET A 84 -10.35 -3.87 2.03
CA MET A 84 -8.98 -3.41 1.82
C MET A 84 -7.95 -4.53 2.02
N CYS A 85 -8.02 -5.24 3.15
CA CYS A 85 -7.12 -6.34 3.46
C CYS A 85 -7.32 -7.53 2.52
N THR A 86 -8.55 -7.82 2.09
CA THR A 86 -8.82 -8.87 1.10
C THR A 86 -8.19 -8.53 -0.24
N ALA A 87 -8.31 -7.28 -0.69
CA ALA A 87 -7.64 -6.81 -1.91
C ALA A 87 -6.11 -6.90 -1.76
N PHE A 88 -5.56 -6.60 -0.57
CA PHE A 88 -4.14 -6.75 -0.29
C PHE A 88 -3.67 -8.22 -0.30
N ILE A 89 -4.42 -9.13 0.32
CA ILE A 89 -4.12 -10.56 0.29
C ILE A 89 -4.19 -11.07 -1.15
N TYR A 90 -5.20 -10.65 -1.92
CA TYR A 90 -5.35 -11.04 -3.31
C TYR A 90 -4.13 -10.64 -4.17
N GLN A 91 -3.62 -9.42 -4.05
CA GLN A 91 -2.39 -9.02 -4.77
C GLN A 91 -1.13 -9.77 -4.28
N CYS A 92 -1.14 -10.31 -3.06
CA CYS A 92 -0.04 -11.14 -2.55
C CYS A 92 -0.11 -12.58 -3.08
N ILE A 93 -1.30 -13.09 -3.40
CA ILE A 93 -1.53 -14.47 -3.91
C ILE A 93 -1.55 -14.51 -5.44
N VAL A 94 -2.02 -13.46 -6.09
CA VAL A 94 -2.08 -13.40 -7.55
C VAL A 94 -0.88 -12.61 -8.03
N LYS A 95 0.07 -13.29 -8.66
CA LYS A 95 1.23 -12.64 -9.29
C LYS A 95 0.78 -11.59 -10.30
N ILE A 96 1.52 -10.49 -10.35
CA ILE A 96 1.30 -9.50 -11.39
C ILE A 96 1.72 -10.06 -12.75
N ASP A 97 0.83 -9.95 -13.74
CA ASP A 97 1.21 -10.13 -15.13
C ASP A 97 1.86 -8.82 -15.63
N LEU A 98 3.18 -8.85 -15.78
CA LEU A 98 3.98 -7.73 -16.25
C LEU A 98 3.75 -7.44 -17.75
N ALA A 99 3.36 -8.44 -18.54
CA ALA A 99 3.12 -8.30 -19.97
C ALA A 99 1.75 -7.67 -20.27
N ALA A 100 0.78 -7.83 -19.38
CA ALA A 100 -0.55 -7.26 -19.51
C ALA A 100 -0.63 -5.80 -19.00
N SER A 101 -1.28 -4.93 -19.77
CA SER A 101 -1.57 -3.54 -19.38
C SER A 101 -2.60 -3.42 -18.26
N SER A 102 -3.50 -4.40 -18.15
CA SER A 102 -4.47 -4.54 -17.06
C SER A 102 -4.50 -6.00 -16.63
N CYS A 103 -4.47 -6.26 -15.33
CA CYS A 103 -4.65 -7.60 -14.78
C CYS A 103 -5.29 -7.53 -13.39
N PRO A 104 -5.89 -8.62 -12.89
CA PRO A 104 -6.61 -8.63 -11.62
C PRO A 104 -5.78 -8.12 -10.44
N HIS A 105 -4.46 -8.39 -10.43
CA HIS A 105 -3.53 -7.86 -9.44
C HIS A 105 -3.54 -6.32 -9.41
N ARG A 106 -3.52 -5.64 -10.57
CA ARG A 106 -3.51 -4.17 -10.65
C ARG A 106 -4.81 -3.58 -10.14
N THR A 107 -5.94 -4.23 -10.47
CA THR A 107 -7.26 -3.84 -9.99
C THR A 107 -7.31 -3.95 -8.47
N ALA A 108 -6.83 -5.06 -7.91
CA ALA A 108 -6.77 -5.26 -6.46
C ALA A 108 -5.85 -4.24 -5.77
N ALA A 109 -4.70 -3.92 -6.35
CA ALA A 109 -3.82 -2.87 -5.85
C ALA A 109 -4.51 -1.50 -5.83
N GLY A 110 -5.23 -1.14 -6.90
CA GLY A 110 -6.03 0.10 -6.94
C GLY A 110 -7.11 0.16 -5.86
N ILE A 111 -7.86 -0.95 -5.67
CA ILE A 111 -8.85 -1.07 -4.60
C ILE A 111 -8.18 -0.90 -3.23
N PHE A 112 -7.06 -1.57 -2.99
CA PHE A 112 -6.31 -1.45 -1.74
C PHE A 112 -5.92 0.00 -1.45
N PHE A 113 -5.35 0.73 -2.41
CA PHE A 113 -4.94 2.12 -2.21
C PHE A 113 -6.13 3.04 -1.90
N ILE A 114 -7.22 2.94 -2.67
CA ILE A 114 -8.43 3.76 -2.46
C ILE A 114 -9.03 3.47 -1.09
N LEU A 115 -9.22 2.20 -0.74
CA LEU A 115 -9.83 1.83 0.53
C LEU A 115 -8.93 2.16 1.72
N SER A 116 -7.61 2.08 1.58
CA SER A 116 -6.68 2.50 2.65
C SER A 116 -6.82 3.98 3.00
N TYR A 117 -7.07 4.83 2.00
CA TYR A 117 -7.37 6.24 2.22
C TYR A 117 -8.72 6.42 2.96
N ILE A 118 -9.76 5.71 2.52
CA ILE A 118 -11.10 5.76 3.14
C ILE A 118 -11.06 5.26 4.59
N VAL A 119 -10.38 4.13 4.85
CA VAL A 119 -10.19 3.56 6.19
C VAL A 119 -9.51 4.59 7.09
N SER A 120 -8.49 5.27 6.59
CA SER A 120 -7.78 6.29 7.36
C SER A 120 -8.64 7.53 7.65
N PHE A 121 -9.54 7.89 6.74
CA PHE A 121 -10.55 8.91 7.00
C PHE A 121 -11.52 8.48 8.10
N PHE A 122 -12.06 7.26 8.06
CA PHE A 122 -12.95 6.76 9.11
C PHE A 122 -12.24 6.64 10.46
N ILE A 123 -11.01 6.15 10.48
CA ILE A 123 -10.15 6.16 11.68
C ILE A 123 -10.01 7.59 12.23
N ALA A 124 -9.83 8.59 11.36
CA ALA A 124 -9.70 9.98 11.80
C ALA A 124 -11.01 10.57 12.35
N LEU A 125 -12.16 10.02 11.98
CA LEU A 125 -13.47 10.35 12.56
C LEU A 125 -13.72 9.62 13.89
N ILE A 126 -13.23 8.38 14.03
CA ILE A 126 -13.31 7.59 15.27
C ILE A 126 -12.36 8.13 16.34
N ASP A 127 -11.15 8.53 15.94
CA ASP A 127 -10.10 9.02 16.85
C ASP A 127 -10.43 10.44 17.36
N GLU A 128 -11.09 10.51 18.51
CA GLU A 128 -11.45 11.77 19.18
C GLU A 128 -10.24 12.53 19.73
N GLN A 129 -9.12 11.84 19.97
CA GLN A 129 -7.88 12.47 20.41
C GLN A 129 -7.10 13.02 19.21
N LYS A 130 -7.68 14.00 18.53
CA LYS A 130 -7.00 14.78 17.48
C LYS A 130 -5.95 15.68 18.10
N THR A 131 -4.78 15.11 18.42
CA THR A 131 -3.62 15.94 18.73
C THR A 131 -3.23 16.73 17.48
N GLN A 132 -2.77 17.97 17.65
CA GLN A 132 -2.32 18.80 16.54
C GLN A 132 -1.28 18.07 15.68
N ARG A 133 -0.39 17.30 16.31
CA ARG A 133 0.62 16.45 15.66
C ARG A 133 0.01 15.40 14.73
N LYS A 134 -1.01 14.64 15.19
CA LYS A 134 -1.70 13.64 14.37
C LYS A 134 -2.38 14.29 13.16
N THR A 135 -3.05 15.43 13.38
CA THR A 135 -3.74 16.18 12.32
C THR A 135 -2.76 16.68 11.27
N THR A 136 -1.66 17.31 11.68
CA THR A 136 -0.60 17.77 10.77
C THR A 136 -0.02 16.62 9.97
N LEU A 137 0.28 15.48 10.61
CA LEU A 137 0.78 14.30 9.93
C LEU A 137 -0.21 13.83 8.85
N ARG A 138 -1.49 13.64 9.20
CA ARG A 138 -2.52 13.16 8.27
C ARG A 138 -2.69 14.10 7.06
N ILE A 139 -2.75 15.41 7.29
CA ILE A 139 -2.84 16.41 6.23
C ILE A 139 -1.59 16.38 5.34
N SER A 140 -0.40 16.33 5.93
CA SER A 140 0.86 16.27 5.17
C SER A 140 0.95 15.02 4.30
N CYS A 141 0.56 13.86 4.84
CA CYS A 141 0.49 12.61 4.09
C CYS A 141 -0.54 12.68 2.96
N ALA A 142 -1.73 13.22 3.20
CA ALA A 142 -2.76 13.37 2.17
C ALA A 142 -2.30 14.28 1.01
N ILE A 143 -1.70 15.43 1.33
CA ILE A 143 -1.14 16.34 0.32
C ILE A 143 -0.02 15.64 -0.46
N THR A 144 0.86 14.90 0.22
CA THR A 144 1.97 14.18 -0.41
C THR A 144 1.44 13.08 -1.33
N ILE A 145 0.42 12.33 -0.93
CA ILE A 145 -0.21 11.29 -1.79
C ILE A 145 -0.78 11.92 -3.06
N VAL A 146 -1.55 13.02 -2.94
CA VAL A 146 -2.10 13.72 -4.11
C VAL A 146 -0.99 14.22 -5.03
N PHE A 147 0.06 14.82 -4.46
CA PHE A 147 1.22 15.27 -5.22
C PHE A 147 1.91 14.13 -5.97
N LEU A 148 2.14 12.98 -5.30
CA LEU A 148 2.77 11.81 -5.90
C LEU A 148 1.93 11.21 -7.02
N ILE A 149 0.60 11.16 -6.87
CA ILE A 149 -0.33 10.73 -7.93
C ILE A 149 -0.24 11.66 -9.15
N ILE A 150 -0.22 12.98 -8.94
CA ILE A 150 -0.08 13.95 -10.03
C ILE A 150 1.29 13.83 -10.70
N LEU A 151 2.36 13.69 -9.91
CA LEU A 151 3.72 13.54 -10.41
C LEU A 151 3.86 12.26 -11.23
N GLN A 152 3.27 11.16 -10.77
CA GLN A 152 3.13 9.94 -11.56
C GLN A 152 2.37 10.26 -12.85
N GLY A 153 1.18 10.83 -12.81
CA GLY A 153 0.41 11.19 -14.01
C GLY A 153 1.21 12.00 -15.06
N LYS A 154 2.03 12.96 -14.62
CA LYS A 154 2.89 13.78 -15.50
C LYS A 154 4.10 13.03 -16.06
N ILE A 155 4.73 12.16 -15.27
CA ILE A 155 5.86 11.35 -15.75
C ILE A 155 5.40 10.32 -16.81
N PHE A 156 4.13 9.90 -16.74
CA PHE A 156 3.60 8.86 -17.61
C PHE A 156 2.90 9.36 -18.89
N ASP A 157 2.62 10.66 -19.04
CA ASP A 157 2.03 11.40 -20.19
C ASP A 157 0.87 10.74 -20.97
N GLN A 158 0.37 9.59 -20.52
CA GLN A 158 -0.76 8.86 -21.03
C GLN A 158 -1.41 8.22 -19.81
N TRP A 159 -2.62 8.68 -19.51
CA TRP A 159 -3.53 8.16 -18.50
C TRP A 159 -3.96 6.72 -18.83
N ASN A 160 -3.03 5.79 -18.87
CA ASN A 160 -3.32 4.36 -18.91
C ASN A 160 -3.30 3.73 -17.52
N ASN A 161 -3.38 4.55 -16.46
CA ASN A 161 -3.92 4.16 -15.16
C ASN A 161 -3.28 2.91 -14.55
N THR A 162 -2.00 2.66 -14.80
CA THR A 162 -1.31 1.52 -14.21
C THR A 162 -0.65 1.96 -12.91
N ASN A 163 -1.27 1.58 -11.79
CA ASN A 163 -0.69 1.70 -10.45
C ASN A 163 0.52 0.76 -10.23
N SER A 164 1.05 0.14 -11.29
CA SER A 164 2.10 -0.88 -11.28
C SER A 164 2.84 -0.98 -12.61
N VAL A 165 4.02 -1.61 -12.63
CA VAL A 165 4.89 -1.76 -13.83
C VAL A 165 4.16 -2.50 -14.95
N SER A 166 4.09 -1.95 -16.16
CA SER A 166 3.47 -2.56 -17.34
C SER A 166 4.49 -2.89 -18.43
N LYS A 167 4.10 -3.61 -19.49
CA LYS A 167 4.97 -3.86 -20.65
C LYS A 167 5.59 -2.57 -21.22
N LYS A 168 4.78 -1.52 -21.41
CA LYS A 168 5.27 -0.19 -21.84
C LYS A 168 6.28 0.41 -20.87
N THR A 169 6.18 0.10 -19.58
CA THR A 169 7.11 0.58 -18.55
C THR A 169 8.43 -0.19 -18.62
N LEU A 170 8.38 -1.50 -18.87
CA LEU A 170 9.56 -2.35 -19.05
C LEU A 170 10.31 -2.08 -20.36
N ASP A 171 9.60 -1.56 -21.37
CA ASP A 171 10.20 -1.14 -22.64
C ASP A 171 10.97 0.20 -22.54
N ASN A 172 10.88 0.91 -21.40
CA ASN A 172 11.61 2.15 -21.12
C ASN A 172 12.99 1.86 -20.48
N ASP A 173 13.84 2.88 -20.36
CA ASP A 173 15.16 2.75 -19.76
C ASP A 173 15.12 2.51 -18.24
N ASP A 174 16.16 1.84 -17.71
CA ASP A 174 16.33 1.48 -16.30
C ASP A 174 16.15 2.67 -15.33
N ILE A 175 16.56 3.86 -15.76
CA ILE A 175 16.42 5.11 -14.98
C ILE A 175 14.95 5.47 -14.81
N PHE A 176 14.13 5.30 -15.85
CA PHE A 176 12.71 5.58 -15.80
C PHE A 176 11.98 4.60 -14.88
N ILE A 177 12.28 3.30 -14.98
CA ILE A 177 11.69 2.26 -14.10
C ILE A 177 12.05 2.54 -12.63
N THR A 178 13.30 2.91 -12.37
CA THR A 178 13.74 3.30 -11.02
C THR A 178 12.94 4.48 -10.47
N LYS A 179 12.75 5.55 -11.27
CA LYS A 179 11.95 6.72 -10.87
C LYS A 179 10.50 6.35 -10.56
N PHE A 180 9.91 5.45 -11.35
CA PHE A 180 8.57 4.94 -11.11
C PHE A 180 8.47 4.21 -9.76
N SER A 181 9.38 3.26 -9.53
CA SER A 181 9.40 2.47 -8.30
C SER A 181 9.56 3.38 -7.07
N LEU A 182 10.42 4.40 -7.14
CA LEU A 182 10.59 5.38 -6.06
C LEU A 182 9.28 6.11 -5.70
N ILE A 183 8.48 6.49 -6.70
CA ILE A 183 7.17 7.12 -6.46
C ILE A 183 6.22 6.15 -5.75
N GLN A 184 6.19 4.88 -6.17
CA GLN A 184 5.37 3.86 -5.52
C GLN A 184 5.80 3.58 -4.08
N TYR A 185 7.11 3.50 -3.81
CA TYR A 185 7.64 3.35 -2.46
C TYR A 185 7.25 4.53 -1.57
N ALA A 186 7.33 5.76 -2.11
CA ALA A 186 6.89 6.96 -1.38
C ALA A 186 5.38 6.92 -1.08
N LEU A 187 4.54 6.49 -2.03
CA LEU A 187 3.11 6.33 -1.82
C LEU A 187 2.79 5.33 -0.70
N VAL A 188 3.41 4.15 -0.73
CA VAL A 188 3.23 3.12 0.31
C VAL A 188 3.73 3.61 1.67
N PHE A 189 4.85 4.31 1.70
CA PHE A 189 5.37 4.91 2.93
C PHE A 189 4.41 5.96 3.52
N CYS A 190 3.87 6.86 2.72
CA CYS A 190 2.85 7.82 3.17
C CYS A 190 1.60 7.12 3.69
N LEU A 191 1.19 6.02 3.05
CA LEU A 191 0.07 5.20 3.51
C LEU A 191 0.35 4.57 4.89
N PHE A 192 1.58 4.10 5.13
CA PHE A 192 1.97 3.54 6.43
C PHE A 192 1.97 4.60 7.52
N LEU A 193 2.43 5.80 7.22
CA LEU A 193 2.37 6.91 8.18
C LEU A 193 0.93 7.28 8.51
N LEU A 194 0.05 7.28 7.51
CA LEU A 194 -1.37 7.59 7.66
C LEU A 194 -2.09 6.54 8.53
N LEU A 195 -1.92 5.25 8.24
CA LEU A 195 -2.45 4.14 9.05
C LEU A 195 -1.77 4.04 10.42
N GLY A 196 -0.47 4.32 10.48
CA GLY A 196 0.35 4.33 11.69
C GLY A 196 0.08 5.52 12.60
N SER A 197 -0.58 6.58 12.11
CA SER A 197 -0.96 7.75 12.92
C SER A 197 -1.89 7.43 14.09
N ILE A 198 -2.53 6.26 14.08
CA ILE A 198 -3.29 5.72 15.23
C ILE A 198 -2.38 5.52 16.45
N LEU A 199 -1.09 5.27 16.23
CA LEU A 199 -0.14 4.80 17.23
C LEU A 199 0.72 5.90 17.85
N ILE A 200 0.63 7.13 17.34
CA ILE A 200 1.41 8.32 17.70
C ILE A 200 0.55 9.23 18.55
#